data_AF-X1DBW0-F1
#
_entry.id   AF-X1DBW0-F1
#
_cell.length_a   1.000
_cell.length_b   1.000
_cell.length_c   1.000
_cell.angle_alpha   90.00
_cell.angle_beta   90.00
_cell.angle_gamma   90.00
#
_symmetry.space_group_name_H-M   'P 1'
#
loop_
_entity.id
_entity.type
_entity.pdbx_description
1 polymer ?
#
loop_
_entity_poly.entity_id
_entity_poly.type
_entity_poly.pdbx_seq_one_letter_code
_entity_poly.pdbx_strand_id
1 'polypeptide(L)'
;ESYRCPEDIVSFSQKLISNDISRIDKPFKAKETQNSNNKPSEKNSVISLKFPKFASEARAISQLILKFMSEDSSLRFNQIAIIMRSFKGYLEIIKSTLDREKIPYHFVDGGETIFKTPIVNAVISLLKSLIIPKNDDKWCDEIKTVLLSNLFRLEPFAL
;
A
#
# COMPACT_ATOMS: atom_id res chain seq x y z
N GLU A 1 -11.83 21.74 12.90
CA GLU A 1 -10.48 22.20 12.51
C GLU A 1 -9.57 21.00 12.27
N SER A 2 -8.56 21.12 11.40
CA SER A 2 -7.56 20.06 11.14
C SER A 2 -6.31 20.24 11.99
N TYR A 3 -5.87 19.16 12.64
CA TYR A 3 -4.60 19.08 13.38
C TYR A 3 -3.52 18.26 12.66
N ARG A 4 -3.86 17.69 11.50
CA ARG A 4 -3.01 16.68 10.82
C ARG A 4 -2.30 17.23 9.58
N CYS A 5 -2.90 18.20 8.91
CA CYS A 5 -2.47 18.64 7.59
C CYS A 5 -2.05 20.12 7.61
N PRO A 6 -0.97 20.48 6.90
CA PRO A 6 -0.65 21.87 6.58
C PRO A 6 -1.79 22.57 5.84
N GLU A 7 -1.81 23.90 5.93
CA GLU A 7 -2.84 24.74 5.32
C GLU A 7 -2.96 24.55 3.81
N ASP A 8 -1.86 24.38 3.09
CA ASP A 8 -1.85 24.13 1.64
C ASP A 8 -2.61 22.85 1.27
N ILE A 9 -2.42 21.77 2.03
CA ILE A 9 -3.12 20.50 1.81
C ILE A 9 -4.60 20.63 2.18
N VAL A 10 -4.91 21.35 3.27
CA VAL A 10 -6.30 21.60 3.69
C VAL A 10 -7.04 22.40 2.63
N SER A 11 -6.44 23.49 2.14
CA SER A 11 -7.05 24.36 1.13
C SER A 11 -7.23 23.64 -0.21
N PHE A 12 -6.25 22.83 -0.64
CA PHE A 12 -6.37 21.99 -1.83
C PHE A 12 -7.52 20.97 -1.68
N SER A 13 -7.59 20.29 -0.53
CA SER A 13 -8.66 19.31 -0.26
C SER A 13 -10.04 19.96 -0.28
N GLN A 14 -10.18 21.15 0.30
CA GLN A 14 -11.43 21.92 0.30
C GLN A 14 -11.88 22.30 -1.12
N LYS A 15 -10.95 22.76 -1.97
CA LYS A 15 -11.22 23.08 -3.37
C LYS A 15 -11.60 21.83 -4.19
N LEU A 16 -11.00 20.69 -3.89
CA LEU A 16 -11.32 19.45 -4.58
C LEU A 16 -12.75 18.99 -4.25
N ILE A 17 -13.12 19.04 -2.97
CA ILE A 17 -14.42 18.54 -2.49
C ILE A 17 -15.57 19.52 -2.74
N SER A 18 -15.31 20.81 -2.95
CA SER A 18 -16.35 21.79 -3.33
C SER A 18 -16.95 21.52 -4.71
N ASN A 19 -16.34 20.63 -5.51
CA ASN A 19 -16.91 20.19 -6.79
C ASN A 19 -18.04 19.16 -6.62
N ASP A 20 -18.28 18.63 -5.42
CA ASP A 20 -19.39 17.72 -5.14
C ASP A 20 -20.67 18.50 -4.84
N ILE A 21 -21.61 18.45 -5.78
CA ILE A 21 -22.88 19.20 -5.76
C ILE A 21 -23.85 18.67 -4.69
N SER A 22 -23.69 17.42 -4.27
CA SER A 22 -24.59 16.76 -3.32
C SER A 22 -24.21 16.99 -1.86
N ARG A 23 -23.12 17.70 -1.62
CA ARG A 23 -22.50 17.81 -0.31
C ARG A 23 -23.15 18.88 0.57
N ILE A 24 -23.28 18.56 1.85
CA ILE A 24 -23.55 19.56 2.89
C ILE A 24 -22.25 20.31 3.18
N ASP A 25 -22.24 21.61 2.91
CA ASP A 25 -21.08 22.45 3.18
C ASP A 25 -20.75 22.49 4.67
N LYS A 26 -19.51 22.13 4.98
CA LYS A 26 -18.94 22.21 6.32
C LYS A 26 -17.61 22.94 6.24
N PRO A 27 -17.46 24.10 6.92
CA PRO A 27 -16.21 24.83 6.93
C PRO A 27 -15.14 23.99 7.63
N PHE A 28 -14.03 23.74 6.94
CA PHE A 28 -12.93 22.89 7.42
C PHE A 28 -11.61 23.66 7.46
N LYS A 29 -11.40 24.49 8.47
CA LYS A 29 -10.17 25.29 8.58
C LYS A 29 -9.02 24.46 9.17
N ALA A 30 -7.79 24.72 8.72
CA ALA A 30 -6.61 24.31 9.47
C ALA A 30 -6.62 25.07 10.81
N LYS A 31 -6.24 24.43 11.91
CA LYS A 31 -6.13 25.15 13.18
C LYS A 31 -4.86 26.00 13.15
N GLU A 32 -4.97 27.27 13.55
CA GLU A 32 -3.80 28.08 13.91
C GLU A 32 -3.18 27.47 15.17
N THR A 33 -2.27 26.50 15.04
CA THR A 33 -1.50 26.04 16.20
C THR A 33 -0.08 25.71 15.78
N GLN A 34 0.79 26.67 16.13
CA GLN A 34 2.21 26.56 16.45
C GLN A 34 3.16 26.04 15.35
N ASN A 35 3.55 26.96 14.47
CA ASN A 35 4.98 27.28 14.26
C ASN A 35 5.11 28.61 13.50
N SER A 36 4.85 29.72 14.20
CA SER A 36 5.14 31.08 13.71
C SER A 36 6.65 31.41 13.65
N ASN A 37 7.54 30.42 13.86
CA ASN A 37 9.00 30.61 13.77
C ASN A 37 9.67 29.84 12.62
N ASN A 38 8.93 29.02 11.88
CA ASN A 38 9.43 28.51 10.62
C ASN A 38 8.74 29.30 9.52
N LYS A 39 9.50 30.16 8.82
CA LYS A 39 9.09 30.71 7.52
C LYS A 39 8.35 29.61 6.75
N PRO A 40 7.23 29.92 6.05
CA PRO A 40 6.62 28.94 5.14
C PRO A 40 7.72 28.55 4.17
N SER A 41 8.33 27.41 4.42
CA SER A 41 9.30 26.85 3.51
C SER A 41 8.48 26.57 2.26
N GLU A 42 8.92 27.07 1.12
CA GLU A 42 8.40 26.72 -0.21
C GLU A 42 8.30 25.19 -0.45
N LYS A 43 8.81 24.37 0.49
CA LYS A 43 8.86 22.91 0.50
C LYS A 43 7.53 22.15 0.70
N ASN A 44 6.43 22.76 1.15
CA ASN A 44 5.17 22.03 1.38
C ASN A 44 4.16 22.10 0.23
N SER A 45 4.65 22.21 -1.00
CA SER A 45 3.78 22.29 -2.19
C SER A 45 3.29 20.91 -2.62
N VAL A 46 2.02 20.82 -3.01
CA VAL A 46 1.46 19.66 -3.70
C VAL A 46 2.08 19.61 -5.10
N ILE A 47 2.89 18.59 -5.37
CA ILE A 47 3.56 18.42 -6.67
C ILE A 47 2.74 17.46 -7.53
N SER A 48 2.45 17.86 -8.77
CA SER A 48 1.82 17.01 -9.78
C SER A 48 2.81 16.74 -10.91
N LEU A 49 3.11 15.45 -11.13
CA LEU A 49 3.99 14.99 -12.19
C LEU A 49 3.23 14.06 -13.12
N LYS A 50 3.42 14.19 -14.42
CA LYS A 50 2.79 13.34 -15.44
C LYS A 50 3.84 12.50 -16.13
N PHE A 51 3.60 11.19 -16.18
CA PHE A 51 4.49 10.24 -16.84
C PHE A 51 3.77 9.53 -17.99
N PRO A 52 4.48 9.20 -19.08
CA PRO A 52 3.89 8.49 -20.21
C PRO A 52 3.70 6.99 -19.95
N LYS A 53 4.42 6.41 -18.98
CA LYS A 53 4.42 4.98 -18.67
C LYS A 53 4.44 4.76 -17.16
N PHE A 54 3.74 3.73 -16.70
CA PHE A 54 3.72 3.31 -15.29
C PHE A 54 5.11 2.97 -14.74
N ALA A 55 5.98 2.35 -15.54
CA ALA A 55 7.36 2.06 -15.14
C ALA A 55 8.20 3.32 -14.90
N SER A 56 7.93 4.40 -15.67
CA SER A 56 8.60 5.69 -15.47
C SER A 56 8.09 6.39 -14.22
N GLU A 57 6.79 6.30 -13.95
CA GLU A 57 6.18 6.82 -12.72
C GLU A 57 6.72 6.09 -11.48
N ALA A 58 6.75 4.77 -11.48
CA ALA A 58 7.31 3.97 -10.39
C ALA A 58 8.79 4.32 -10.09
N ARG A 59 9.60 4.51 -11.15
CA ARG A 59 10.99 4.96 -11.00
C ARG A 59 11.09 6.37 -10.44
N ALA A 60 10.23 7.29 -10.87
CA ALA A 60 10.21 8.63 -10.33
C ALA A 60 9.80 8.65 -8.86
N ILE A 61 8.84 7.80 -8.46
CA ILE A 61 8.44 7.62 -7.06
C ILE A 61 9.64 7.16 -6.22
N SER A 62 10.37 6.12 -6.63
CA SER A 62 11.53 5.64 -5.86
C SER A 62 12.64 6.71 -5.76
N GLN A 63 12.89 7.44 -6.84
CA GLN A 63 13.84 8.56 -6.85
C GLN A 63 13.43 9.69 -5.90
N LEU A 64 12.14 10.05 -5.87
CA LEU A 64 11.62 11.05 -4.94
C LEU A 64 11.75 10.63 -3.49
N ILE A 65 11.44 9.36 -3.19
CA ILE A 65 11.62 8.80 -1.84
C ILE A 65 13.07 8.93 -1.41
N LEU A 66 14.01 8.46 -2.23
CA LEU A 66 15.44 8.55 -1.91
C LEU A 66 15.92 9.98 -1.78
N LYS A 67 15.44 10.90 -2.65
CA LYS A 67 15.74 12.32 -2.56
C LYS A 67 15.27 12.92 -1.24
N PHE A 68 14.04 12.65 -0.82
CA PHE A 68 13.53 13.15 0.46
C PHE A 68 14.30 12.59 1.66
N MET A 69 14.64 11.30 1.62
CA MET A 69 15.47 10.66 2.64
C MET A 69 16.90 11.23 2.68
N SER A 70 17.44 11.68 1.55
CA SER A 70 18.76 12.32 1.51
C SER A 70 18.75 13.78 1.96
N GLU A 71 17.65 14.50 1.73
CA GLU A 71 17.52 15.92 2.07
C GLU A 71 17.12 16.13 3.53
N ASP A 72 16.40 15.18 4.13
CA ASP A 72 15.95 15.24 5.52
C ASP A 72 16.35 13.96 6.27
N SER A 73 17.43 14.06 7.05
CA SER A 73 17.94 12.96 7.87
C SER A 73 16.98 12.47 8.97
N SER A 74 15.95 13.25 9.31
CA SER A 74 14.95 12.86 10.31
C SER A 74 13.81 12.04 9.73
N LEU A 75 13.67 12.04 8.40
CA LEU A 75 12.62 11.32 7.69
C LEU A 75 12.93 9.81 7.70
N ARG A 76 11.90 9.02 8.02
CA ARG A 76 11.95 7.55 8.02
C ARG A 76 10.99 7.01 6.97
N PHE A 77 11.32 5.85 6.41
CA PHE A 77 10.48 5.19 5.40
C PHE A 77 9.03 4.96 5.85
N ASN A 78 8.79 4.73 7.15
CA ASN A 78 7.44 4.54 7.69
C ASN A 78 6.57 5.82 7.74
N GLN A 79 7.16 6.99 7.45
CA GLN A 79 6.43 8.26 7.32
C GLN A 79 5.99 8.54 5.88
N ILE A 80 6.35 7.66 4.94
CA ILE A 80 6.01 7.78 3.52
C ILE A 80 4.97 6.72 3.17
N ALA A 81 3.89 7.14 2.51
CA ALA A 81 2.85 6.25 2.03
C ALA A 81 2.59 6.48 0.53
N ILE A 82 2.47 5.38 -0.22
CA ILE A 82 2.04 5.39 -1.62
C ILE A 82 0.58 4.95 -1.65
N ILE A 83 -0.32 5.83 -2.09
CA ILE A 83 -1.75 5.57 -2.16
C ILE A 83 -2.16 5.39 -3.61
N MET A 84 -2.84 4.28 -3.90
CA MET A 84 -3.23 3.90 -5.25
C MET A 84 -4.72 3.55 -5.28
N ARG A 85 -5.38 3.85 -6.40
CA ARG A 85 -6.81 3.54 -6.58
C ARG A 85 -7.07 2.06 -6.83
N SER A 86 -6.21 1.40 -7.61
CA SER A 86 -6.32 -0.01 -7.97
C SER A 86 -4.94 -0.63 -8.11
N PHE A 87 -4.82 -1.88 -7.67
CA PHE A 87 -3.57 -2.63 -7.65
C PHE A 87 -3.33 -3.47 -8.91
N LYS A 88 -4.34 -3.63 -9.78
CA LYS A 88 -4.28 -4.56 -10.91
C LYS A 88 -3.17 -4.15 -11.89
N GLY A 89 -2.12 -4.95 -11.96
CA GLY A 89 -0.95 -4.77 -12.85
C GLY A 89 0.06 -3.69 -12.42
N TYR A 90 -0.36 -2.64 -11.72
CA TYR A 90 0.55 -1.57 -11.32
C TYR A 90 1.33 -1.89 -10.03
N LEU A 91 0.78 -2.75 -9.17
CA LEU A 91 1.41 -3.12 -7.90
C LEU A 91 2.76 -3.82 -8.08
N GLU A 92 2.85 -4.78 -9.00
CA GLU A 92 4.09 -5.53 -9.26
C GLU A 92 5.20 -4.62 -9.76
N ILE A 93 4.85 -3.63 -10.60
CA ILE A 93 5.79 -2.63 -11.13
C ILE A 93 6.37 -1.79 -9.98
N ILE A 94 5.55 -1.35 -9.05
CA ILE A 94 6.00 -0.59 -7.88
C ILE A 94 6.85 -1.47 -6.97
N LYS A 95 6.38 -2.67 -6.60
CA LYS A 95 7.14 -3.61 -5.74
C LYS A 95 8.53 -3.89 -6.32
N SER A 96 8.59 -4.32 -7.58
CA SER A 96 9.85 -4.58 -8.28
C SER A 96 10.78 -3.35 -8.33
N THR A 97 10.21 -2.16 -8.47
CA THR A 97 11.01 -0.92 -8.46
C THR A 97 11.56 -0.61 -7.07
N LEU A 98 10.74 -0.73 -6.02
CA LEU A 98 11.19 -0.52 -4.64
C LEU A 98 12.23 -1.57 -4.21
N ASP A 99 12.05 -2.84 -4.60
CA ASP A 99 13.01 -3.92 -4.36
C ASP A 99 14.36 -3.63 -5.03
N ARG A 100 14.35 -3.17 -6.30
CA ARG A 100 15.57 -2.83 -7.03
C ARG A 100 16.35 -1.70 -6.35
N GLU A 101 15.65 -0.70 -5.83
CA GLU A 101 16.26 0.43 -5.12
C GLU A 101 16.48 0.16 -3.62
N LYS A 102 16.21 -1.08 -3.15
CA LYS A 102 16.34 -1.51 -1.74
C LYS A 102 15.54 -0.64 -0.75
N ILE A 103 14.38 -0.17 -1.17
CA ILE A 103 13.49 0.64 -0.32
C ILE A 103 12.57 -0.30 0.46
N PRO A 104 12.62 -0.31 1.81
CA PRO A 104 11.73 -1.16 2.59
C PRO A 104 10.29 -0.64 2.48
N TYR A 105 9.34 -1.55 2.23
CA TYR A 105 7.93 -1.23 2.14
C TYR A 105 7.07 -2.23 2.92
N HIS A 106 5.96 -1.74 3.46
CA HIS A 106 4.90 -2.59 3.99
C HIS A 106 3.67 -2.43 3.11
N PHE A 107 3.25 -3.54 2.49
CA PHE A 107 2.08 -3.56 1.63
C PHE A 107 0.83 -3.82 2.47
N VAL A 108 -0.09 -2.85 2.49
CA VAL A 108 -1.38 -2.96 3.17
C VAL A 108 -2.46 -3.13 2.10
N ASP A 109 -2.93 -4.37 1.95
CA ASP A 109 -4.07 -4.70 1.10
C ASP A 109 -5.18 -5.30 1.94
N GLY A 110 -6.42 -4.85 1.72
CA GLY A 110 -7.61 -5.49 2.29
C GLY A 110 -7.89 -6.86 1.66
N GLY A 111 -7.20 -7.20 0.56
CA GLY A 111 -7.35 -8.41 -0.24
C GLY A 111 -6.50 -9.59 0.21
N GLU A 112 -5.17 -9.54 0.14
CA GLU A 112 -4.30 -10.69 0.45
C GLU A 112 -3.74 -10.67 1.87
N THR A 113 -4.45 -11.33 2.79
CA THR A 113 -3.89 -11.65 4.11
C THR A 113 -3.04 -12.92 4.02
N ILE A 114 -2.07 -13.09 4.93
CA ILE A 114 -1.29 -14.34 5.08
C ILE A 114 -2.22 -15.57 5.19
N PHE A 115 -3.43 -15.38 5.71
CA PHE A 115 -4.46 -16.41 5.80
C PHE A 115 -5.00 -16.90 4.45
N LYS A 116 -4.82 -16.13 3.37
CA LYS A 116 -5.19 -16.53 1.99
C LYS A 116 -4.06 -17.24 1.26
N THR A 117 -2.86 -17.32 1.84
CA THR A 117 -1.77 -18.11 1.26
C THR A 117 -2.21 -19.58 1.22
N PRO A 118 -2.09 -20.29 0.07
CA PRO A 118 -2.60 -21.65 -0.06
C PRO A 118 -2.14 -22.61 1.03
N ILE A 119 -0.88 -22.51 1.45
CA ILE A 119 -0.29 -23.31 2.53
C ILE A 119 -0.97 -23.02 3.88
N VAL A 120 -1.12 -21.74 4.22
CA VAL A 120 -1.77 -21.33 5.47
C VAL A 120 -3.23 -21.74 5.48
N ASN A 121 -3.92 -21.58 4.34
CA ASN A 121 -5.30 -22.04 4.21
C ASN A 121 -5.41 -23.56 4.34
N ALA A 122 -4.49 -24.35 3.76
CA ALA A 122 -4.48 -25.80 3.91
C ALA A 122 -4.24 -26.26 5.36
N VAL A 123 -3.33 -25.60 6.10
CA VAL A 123 -3.12 -25.88 7.52
C VAL A 123 -4.40 -25.56 8.33
N ILE A 124 -5.05 -24.43 8.04
CA ILE A 124 -6.32 -24.08 8.68
C ILE A 124 -7.41 -25.11 8.35
N SER A 125 -7.48 -25.58 7.11
CA SER A 125 -8.45 -26.58 6.66
C SER A 125 -8.20 -27.94 7.32
N LEU A 126 -6.94 -28.34 7.52
CA LEU A 126 -6.58 -29.54 8.30
C LEU A 126 -6.99 -29.41 9.77
N LEU A 127 -6.75 -28.26 10.39
CA LEU A 127 -7.18 -28.03 11.78
C LEU A 127 -8.72 -28.06 11.90
N LYS A 128 -9.44 -27.57 10.87
CA LYS A 128 -10.90 -27.59 10.84
C LYS A 128 -11.49 -28.99 10.65
N SER A 129 -10.90 -29.86 9.82
CA SER A 129 -11.39 -31.24 9.65
C SER A 129 -11.34 -32.03 10.95
N LEU A 130 -10.30 -31.82 11.77
CA LEU A 130 -10.15 -32.46 13.08
C LEU A 130 -11.22 -32.05 14.10
N ILE A 131 -11.79 -30.85 13.95
CA ILE A 131 -12.76 -30.26 14.91
C ILE A 131 -14.20 -30.38 14.41
N ILE A 132 -14.44 -30.29 13.09
CA ILE A 132 -15.77 -30.25 12.46
C ILE A 132 -15.85 -31.27 11.32
N PRO A 133 -16.16 -32.55 11.62
CA PRO A 133 -16.17 -33.63 10.63
C PRO A 133 -17.30 -33.54 9.59
N LYS A 134 -18.27 -32.61 9.74
CA LYS A 134 -19.41 -32.47 8.80
C LYS A 134 -19.05 -31.86 7.44
N ASN A 135 -17.89 -31.20 7.31
CA ASN A 135 -17.45 -30.56 6.06
C ASN A 135 -16.12 -31.16 5.54
N ASP A 136 -15.81 -32.38 5.95
CA ASP A 136 -14.48 -32.99 5.80
C ASP A 136 -14.03 -33.09 4.33
N ASP A 137 -14.94 -33.41 3.41
CA ASP A 137 -14.63 -33.55 1.99
C ASP A 137 -14.06 -32.25 1.38
N LYS A 138 -14.69 -31.10 1.68
CA LYS A 138 -14.25 -29.80 1.17
C LYS A 138 -12.87 -29.41 1.71
N TRP A 139 -12.62 -29.68 3.00
CA TRP A 139 -11.34 -29.39 3.63
C TRP A 139 -10.24 -30.31 3.10
N CYS A 140 -10.56 -31.59 2.90
CA CYS A 140 -9.67 -32.58 2.30
C CYS A 140 -9.27 -32.21 0.87
N ASP A 141 -10.20 -31.67 0.07
CA ASP A 141 -9.89 -31.23 -1.30
C ASP A 141 -8.96 -30.01 -1.34
N GLU A 142 -9.12 -29.06 -0.43
CA GLU A 142 -8.19 -27.94 -0.27
C GLU A 142 -6.78 -28.42 0.13
N ILE A 143 -6.67 -29.38 1.04
CA ILE A 143 -5.40 -29.98 1.47
C ILE A 143 -4.74 -30.74 0.29
N LYS A 144 -5.50 -31.60 -0.41
CA LYS A 144 -5.01 -32.36 -1.57
C LYS A 144 -4.51 -31.45 -2.67
N THR A 145 -5.24 -30.37 -2.96
CA THR A 145 -4.85 -29.40 -4.00
C THR A 145 -3.49 -28.75 -3.69
N VAL A 146 -3.24 -28.41 -2.43
CA VAL A 146 -1.96 -27.82 -2.00
C VAL A 146 -0.84 -28.87 -1.96
N LEU A 147 -1.12 -30.09 -1.51
CA LEU A 147 -0.14 -31.18 -1.55
C LEU A 147 0.27 -31.52 -2.98
N LEU A 148 -0.69 -31.71 -3.89
CA LEU A 148 -0.42 -32.02 -5.29
C LEU A 148 0.34 -30.89 -5.98
N SER A 149 -0.08 -29.63 -5.81
CA SER A 149 0.60 -28.48 -6.42
C SER A 149 2.03 -28.24 -5.91
N ASN A 150 2.34 -28.65 -4.68
CA ASN A 150 3.72 -28.62 -4.16
C ASN A 150 4.53 -29.88 -4.49
N LEU A 151 3.87 -31.05 -4.64
CA LEU A 151 4.53 -32.29 -5.07
C LEU A 151 5.11 -32.15 -6.49
N PHE A 152 4.34 -31.59 -7.42
CA PHE A 152 4.80 -31.31 -8.80
C PHE A 152 5.86 -30.20 -8.90
N ARG A 153 6.06 -29.39 -7.84
CA ARG A 153 7.16 -28.40 -7.78
C ARG A 153 8.49 -29.02 -7.37
N LEU A 154 8.49 -30.21 -6.79
CA LEU A 154 9.69 -30.91 -6.33
C LEU A 154 10.33 -31.78 -7.43
N GLU A 155 9.70 -31.92 -8.60
CA GLU A 155 10.19 -32.76 -9.70
C GLU A 155 11.18 -32.14 -10.73
N PRO A 156 11.66 -30.88 -10.68
CA PRO A 156 12.75 -30.48 -11.60
C PRO A 156 14.15 -30.81 -11.05
N PHE A 157 14.28 -31.44 -9.88
CA PHE A 157 15.58 -31.77 -9.26
C PHE A 157 15.86 -33.26 -9.08
N ALA A 158 15.08 -34.14 -9.72
CA ALA A 158 15.39 -35.56 -9.75
C ALA A 158 15.70 -36.02 -11.18
N LEU A 159 17.01 -36.26 -11.41
CA LEU A 159 17.70 -36.83 -12.57
C LEU A 159 18.06 -35.91 -13.74
#